data_AF-A0A819PB63-F1
#
_entry.id   AF-A0A819PB63-F1
#
_cell.length_a   1.000
_cell.length_b   1.000
_cell.length_c   1.000
_cell.angle_alpha   90.00
_cell.angle_beta   90.00
_cell.angle_gamma   90.00
#
_symmetry.space_group_name_H-M   'P 1'
#
loop_
_entity.id
_entity.type
_entity.pdbx_description
1 polymer ?
#
loop_
_entity_poly.entity_id
_entity_poly.type
_entity_poly.pdbx_seq_one_letter_code
_entity_poly.pdbx_strand_id
1 'polypeptide(L)'
;MWQLKEDIYSLFQSEKYAPINGMRSIACLAIISLHIGQLLNSFIPPYPHIQWMTYLNSYTYRLSALEGLLLETFFMLSGFLLTLKFIQHRDSFSLKEYPLYIIKRACRYWPGILLITIIMLILGESQGNWTSFWLFYQNYINTDQWSWGFVILWSVSLDMQLHIILPIILHIVISSRSNYQRTYLALYILVILSIVYVMLVFNPKTMNLLVHVYHNNALALGMPQRFIDWVTNEYNVTLGFEKVIDPSPITSFAELIYLSIPGRYSSFIIGSILAFNLINAKNNTMIRCGTIKKYTYLTLIFLFMIISTIPAEPNAINDVVLTIMVSILRQIFAIAQAFILFSAICPSTHPYYSPWIRSFLSHPIWTPLAKLSYYIYIIHCRIALELIMTHSHIFDPTRYSIDILTIICLILVLIICLIISIIWFIFVEKPFQRLINKQLSSHEKFHAT
;
A
#
# COMPACT_ATOMS: atom_id res chain seq x y z
N MET A 1 13.81 -8.41 -32.41
CA MET A 1 13.39 -9.69 -31.78
C MET A 1 14.15 -10.00 -30.48
N TRP A 2 15.48 -9.80 -30.42
CA TRP A 2 16.28 -10.13 -29.23
C TRP A 2 15.89 -9.32 -27.97
N GLN A 3 15.72 -8.00 -28.09
CA GLN A 3 15.35 -7.14 -26.94
C GLN A 3 14.00 -7.51 -26.29
N LEU A 4 13.01 -7.90 -27.10
CA LEU A 4 11.69 -8.30 -26.59
C LEU A 4 11.79 -9.56 -25.72
N LYS A 5 12.60 -10.52 -26.17
CA LYS A 5 12.86 -11.76 -25.41
C LYS A 5 13.54 -11.46 -24.07
N GLU A 6 14.50 -10.54 -24.06
CA GLU A 6 15.15 -10.10 -22.81
C GLU A 6 14.18 -9.39 -21.87
N ASP A 7 13.34 -8.50 -22.40
CA ASP A 7 12.35 -7.76 -21.63
C ASP A 7 11.34 -8.72 -20.96
N ILE A 8 10.86 -9.73 -21.69
CA ILE A 8 10.01 -10.81 -21.16
C ILE A 8 10.77 -11.64 -20.11
N TYR A 9 11.98 -12.11 -20.43
CA TYR A 9 12.77 -12.92 -19.50
C TYR A 9 13.07 -12.18 -18.20
N SER A 10 13.23 -10.85 -18.28
CA SER A 10 13.44 -10.00 -17.11
C SER A 10 12.27 -10.02 -16.13
N LEU A 11 11.05 -10.41 -16.51
CA LEU A 11 9.92 -10.58 -15.57
C LEU A 11 10.12 -11.75 -14.60
N PHE A 12 10.91 -12.75 -14.99
CA PHE A 12 11.09 -13.98 -14.21
C PHE A 12 12.42 -14.02 -13.44
N GLN A 13 13.33 -13.08 -13.70
CA GLN A 13 14.61 -13.00 -12.99
C GLN A 13 14.42 -12.57 -11.53
N SER A 14 14.87 -13.39 -10.58
CA SER A 14 14.82 -13.05 -9.16
C SER A 14 15.79 -11.93 -8.80
N GLU A 15 15.39 -11.04 -7.89
CA GLU A 15 16.26 -10.00 -7.35
C GLU A 15 17.07 -10.50 -6.15
N LYS A 16 18.11 -9.74 -5.76
CA LYS A 16 18.97 -10.02 -4.59
C LYS A 16 18.21 -10.28 -3.29
N TYR A 17 17.03 -9.70 -3.14
CA TYR A 17 16.15 -9.86 -1.99
C TYR A 17 14.82 -10.51 -2.39
N ALA A 18 14.88 -11.75 -2.88
CA ALA A 18 13.70 -12.49 -3.33
C ALA A 18 12.49 -12.48 -2.37
N PRO A 19 12.63 -12.55 -1.02
CA PRO A 19 11.48 -12.45 -0.11
C PRO A 19 10.63 -11.19 -0.23
N ILE A 20 11.21 -10.08 -0.72
CA ILE A 20 10.46 -8.84 -0.96
C ILE A 20 9.40 -9.06 -2.04
N ASN A 21 9.68 -9.90 -3.04
CA ASN A 21 8.72 -10.19 -4.10
C ASN A 21 7.49 -10.92 -3.56
N GLY A 22 7.68 -11.92 -2.69
CA GLY A 22 6.58 -12.61 -2.03
C GLY A 22 5.72 -11.66 -1.20
N MET A 23 6.35 -10.83 -0.38
CA MET A 23 5.63 -9.89 0.47
C MET A 23 4.85 -8.83 -0.34
N ARG A 24 5.43 -8.28 -1.40
CA ARG A 24 4.73 -7.38 -2.33
C ARG A 24 3.55 -8.05 -3.02
N SER A 25 3.76 -9.27 -3.52
CA SER A 25 2.73 -10.01 -4.24
C SER A 25 1.53 -10.30 -3.35
N ILE A 26 1.76 -10.78 -2.13
CA ILE A 26 0.70 -11.08 -1.17
C ILE A 26 -0.06 -9.81 -0.80
N ALA A 27 0.63 -8.71 -0.49
CA ALA A 27 0.00 -7.44 -0.17
C ALA A 27 -0.81 -6.89 -1.36
N CYS A 28 -0.30 -7.03 -2.58
CA CYS A 28 -1.00 -6.62 -3.80
C CYS A 28 -2.30 -7.41 -4.00
N LEU A 29 -2.25 -8.74 -3.89
CA LEU A 29 -3.43 -9.60 -4.01
C LEU A 29 -4.49 -9.29 -2.94
N ALA A 30 -4.04 -9.07 -1.70
CA ALA A 30 -4.93 -8.71 -0.60
C ALA A 30 -5.64 -7.37 -0.85
N ILE A 31 -4.93 -6.35 -1.35
CA ILE A 31 -5.52 -5.04 -1.70
C ILE A 31 -6.54 -5.17 -2.84
N ILE A 32 -6.25 -5.95 -3.89
CA ILE A 32 -7.19 -6.15 -5.00
C ILE A 32 -8.46 -6.83 -4.49
N SER A 33 -8.30 -7.91 -3.73
CA SER A 33 -9.43 -8.65 -3.15
C SER A 33 -10.27 -7.76 -2.23
N LEU A 34 -9.63 -6.85 -1.51
CA LEU A 34 -10.29 -5.90 -0.65
C LEU A 34 -11.16 -4.90 -1.42
N HIS A 35 -10.60 -4.24 -2.43
CA HIS A 35 -11.36 -3.28 -3.23
C HIS A 35 -12.51 -3.95 -4.00
N ILE A 36 -12.33 -5.20 -4.44
CA ILE A 36 -13.42 -6.02 -4.98
C ILE A 36 -14.51 -6.24 -3.93
N GLY A 37 -14.14 -6.60 -2.70
CA GLY A 37 -15.09 -6.77 -1.60
C GLY A 37 -15.88 -5.50 -1.31
N GLN A 38 -15.23 -4.33 -1.34
CA GLN A 38 -15.89 -3.03 -1.17
C GLN A 38 -16.86 -2.70 -2.31
N LEU A 39 -16.49 -3.02 -3.56
CA LEU A 39 -17.34 -2.85 -4.73
C LEU A 39 -18.53 -3.81 -4.72
N LEU A 40 -18.37 -5.04 -4.25
CA LEU A 40 -19.49 -5.98 -4.13
C LEU A 40 -20.42 -5.58 -2.99
N ASN A 41 -19.87 -5.08 -1.88
CA ASN A 41 -20.67 -4.62 -0.74
C ASN A 41 -21.65 -3.50 -1.12
N SER A 42 -21.35 -2.66 -2.13
CA SER A 42 -22.25 -1.58 -2.54
C SER A 42 -23.63 -2.03 -3.03
N PHE A 43 -23.82 -3.30 -3.33
CA PHE A 43 -25.13 -3.87 -3.71
C PHE A 43 -25.86 -4.50 -2.52
N ILE A 44 -25.24 -4.57 -1.34
CA ILE A 44 -25.85 -5.10 -0.12
C ILE A 44 -26.63 -3.97 0.56
N PRO A 45 -27.92 -4.18 0.87
CA PRO A 45 -28.70 -3.23 1.67
C PRO A 45 -28.04 -3.00 3.03
N PRO A 46 -28.17 -1.80 3.61
CA PRO A 46 -27.41 -1.44 4.81
C PRO A 46 -27.94 -2.18 6.04
N TYR A 47 -27.20 -2.08 7.15
CA TYR A 47 -27.63 -2.61 8.44
C TYR A 47 -29.04 -2.07 8.82
N PRO A 48 -29.95 -2.89 9.40
CA PRO A 48 -29.76 -4.26 9.90
C PRO A 48 -30.20 -5.37 8.93
N HIS A 49 -30.18 -5.14 7.61
CA HIS A 49 -30.67 -6.14 6.66
C HIS A 49 -29.94 -7.49 6.79
N ILE A 50 -30.65 -8.62 6.59
CA ILE A 50 -30.09 -9.97 6.81
C ILE A 50 -28.83 -10.24 5.97
N GLN A 51 -28.80 -9.73 4.74
CA GLN A 51 -27.63 -9.85 3.86
C GLN A 51 -26.42 -9.09 4.40
N TRP A 52 -26.64 -7.95 5.06
CA TRP A 52 -25.57 -7.21 5.74
C TRP A 52 -24.99 -8.03 6.90
N MET A 53 -25.84 -8.69 7.68
CA MET A 53 -25.38 -9.59 8.75
C MET A 53 -24.61 -10.79 8.21
N THR A 54 -24.99 -11.32 7.04
CA THR A 54 -24.19 -12.34 6.34
C THR A 54 -22.84 -11.78 5.90
N TYR A 55 -22.80 -10.56 5.37
CA TYR A 55 -21.55 -9.88 4.99
C TYR A 55 -20.62 -9.66 6.19
N LEU A 56 -21.11 -9.19 7.34
CA LEU A 56 -20.29 -8.99 8.54
C LEU A 56 -19.58 -10.27 9.02
N ASN A 57 -20.17 -11.44 8.74
CA ASN A 57 -19.59 -12.75 9.08
C ASN A 57 -18.66 -13.33 7.99
N SER A 58 -18.68 -12.74 6.80
CA SER A 58 -17.92 -13.19 5.63
C SER A 58 -16.42 -12.98 5.80
N TYR A 59 -15.60 -13.76 5.09
CA TYR A 59 -14.16 -13.47 5.07
C TYR A 59 -13.88 -12.16 4.32
N THR A 60 -14.74 -11.79 3.37
CA THR A 60 -14.63 -10.54 2.59
C THR A 60 -14.63 -9.33 3.53
N TYR A 61 -15.58 -9.26 4.48
CA TYR A 61 -15.61 -8.19 5.48
C TYR A 61 -14.35 -8.19 6.36
N ARG A 62 -13.93 -9.37 6.83
CA ARG A 62 -12.72 -9.52 7.65
C ARG A 62 -11.47 -9.02 6.92
N LEU A 63 -11.36 -9.30 5.62
CA LEU A 63 -10.27 -8.79 4.80
C LEU A 63 -10.37 -7.27 4.63
N SER A 64 -11.58 -6.73 4.41
CA SER A 64 -11.83 -5.29 4.33
C SER A 64 -11.42 -4.55 5.61
N ALA A 65 -11.57 -5.16 6.79
CA ALA A 65 -11.09 -4.58 8.05
C ALA A 65 -9.56 -4.36 8.07
N LEU A 66 -8.79 -5.05 7.21
CA LEU A 66 -7.35 -4.87 7.07
C LEU A 66 -6.95 -3.77 6.06
N GLU A 67 -7.90 -3.08 5.43
CA GLU A 67 -7.67 -2.08 4.38
C GLU A 67 -6.57 -1.08 4.71
N GLY A 68 -6.72 -0.40 5.85
CA GLY A 68 -5.79 0.64 6.23
C GLY A 68 -4.40 0.14 6.59
N LEU A 69 -4.26 -1.17 6.79
CA LEU A 69 -3.03 -1.83 7.22
C LEU A 69 -2.23 -2.39 6.05
N LEU A 70 -2.88 -2.95 5.02
CA LEU A 70 -2.18 -3.66 3.94
C LEU A 70 -1.15 -2.77 3.20
N LEU A 71 -1.47 -1.48 3.02
CA LEU A 71 -0.56 -0.50 2.40
C LEU A 71 0.71 -0.23 3.23
N GLU A 72 0.66 -0.44 4.54
CA GLU A 72 1.84 -0.28 5.39
C GLU A 72 2.96 -1.26 5.02
N THR A 73 2.60 -2.41 4.41
CA THR A 73 3.60 -3.33 3.85
C THR A 73 4.42 -2.64 2.76
N PHE A 74 3.78 -1.93 1.82
CA PHE A 74 4.48 -1.24 0.74
C PHE A 74 5.33 -0.08 1.26
N PHE A 75 4.78 0.71 2.19
CA PHE A 75 5.49 1.83 2.82
C PHE A 75 6.70 1.36 3.64
N MET A 76 6.56 0.26 4.39
CA MET A 76 7.67 -0.38 5.09
C MET A 76 8.74 -0.88 4.12
N LEU A 77 8.36 -1.54 3.03
CA LEU A 77 9.30 -2.00 2.01
C LEU A 77 10.02 -0.84 1.31
N SER A 78 9.31 0.26 1.03
CA SER A 78 9.90 1.47 0.45
C SER A 78 10.93 2.09 1.39
N GLY A 79 10.60 2.29 2.66
CA GLY A 79 11.54 2.79 3.67
C GLY A 79 12.77 1.89 3.84
N PHE A 80 12.56 0.56 3.84
CA PHE A 80 13.63 -0.43 3.91
C PHE A 80 14.61 -0.34 2.73
N LEU A 81 14.08 -0.36 1.50
CA LEU A 81 14.92 -0.33 0.29
C LEU A 81 15.61 1.02 0.11
N LEU A 82 14.91 2.12 0.40
CA LEU A 82 15.46 3.46 0.31
C LEU A 82 16.62 3.64 1.28
N THR A 83 16.44 3.21 2.53
CA THR A 83 17.49 3.29 3.56
C THR A 83 18.67 2.40 3.23
N LEU A 84 18.43 1.17 2.76
CA LEU A 84 19.51 0.26 2.36
C LEU A 84 20.34 0.84 1.21
N LYS A 85 19.69 1.41 0.19
CA LYS A 85 20.36 2.06 -0.93
C LYS A 85 21.14 3.29 -0.47
N PHE A 86 20.55 4.11 0.40
CA PHE A 86 21.19 5.29 0.97
C PHE A 86 22.46 4.93 1.73
N ILE A 87 22.41 3.92 2.62
CA ILE A 87 23.59 3.49 3.39
C ILE A 87 24.69 2.94 2.48
N GLN A 88 24.33 2.18 1.44
CA GLN A 88 25.30 1.64 0.47
C GLN A 88 26.02 2.72 -0.35
N HIS A 89 25.38 3.87 -0.57
CA HIS A 89 25.90 4.98 -1.38
C HIS A 89 26.10 6.24 -0.54
N ARG A 90 26.29 6.07 0.78
CA ARG A 90 26.36 7.18 1.73
C ARG A 90 27.48 8.15 1.36
N ASP A 91 28.66 7.62 1.07
CA ASP A 91 29.86 8.43 0.83
C ASP A 91 29.79 9.19 -0.51
N SER A 92 28.95 8.72 -1.44
CA SER A 92 28.67 9.38 -2.72
C SER A 92 27.42 10.26 -2.69
N PHE A 93 26.72 10.36 -1.56
CA PHE A 93 25.48 11.14 -1.50
C PHE A 93 25.80 12.65 -1.53
N SER A 94 25.43 13.30 -2.63
CA SER A 94 25.55 14.74 -2.83
C SER A 94 24.18 15.40 -2.86
N LEU A 95 23.96 16.41 -2.01
CA LEU A 95 22.74 17.23 -2.04
C LEU A 95 22.58 17.98 -3.37
N LYS A 96 23.67 18.23 -4.10
CA LYS A 96 23.61 18.87 -5.43
C LYS A 96 22.99 17.96 -6.48
N GLU A 97 23.24 16.65 -6.40
CA GLU A 97 22.68 15.64 -7.31
C GLU A 97 21.31 15.13 -6.88
N TYR A 98 20.89 15.48 -5.65
CA TYR A 98 19.64 15.01 -5.06
C TYR A 98 18.40 15.25 -5.94
N PRO A 99 18.21 16.45 -6.56
CA PRO A 99 17.07 16.67 -7.46
C PRO A 99 17.02 15.67 -8.63
N LEU A 100 18.18 15.25 -9.14
CA LEU A 100 18.25 14.26 -10.23
C LEU A 100 17.76 12.88 -9.77
N TYR A 101 18.09 12.47 -8.54
CA TYR A 101 17.57 11.24 -7.95
C TYR A 101 16.05 11.28 -7.78
N ILE A 102 15.50 12.44 -7.41
CA ILE A 102 14.06 12.66 -7.31
C ILE A 102 13.39 12.57 -8.69
N ILE A 103 13.95 13.22 -9.72
CA ILE A 103 13.44 13.13 -11.10
C ILE A 103 13.48 11.67 -11.59
N LYS A 104 14.60 10.96 -11.39
CA LYS A 104 14.70 9.51 -11.70
C LYS A 104 13.58 8.70 -11.07
N ARG A 105 13.24 9.01 -9.81
CA ARG A 105 12.17 8.33 -9.07
C ARG A 105 10.79 8.68 -9.63
N ALA A 106 10.52 9.96 -9.89
CA ALA A 106 9.27 10.41 -10.50
C ALA A 106 9.03 9.75 -11.87
N CYS A 107 10.05 9.71 -12.71
CA CYS A 107 9.96 9.07 -14.02
C CYS A 107 9.68 7.57 -13.93
N ARG A 108 10.05 6.88 -12.83
CA ARG A 108 9.66 5.48 -12.65
C ARG A 108 8.13 5.31 -12.49
N TYR A 109 7.44 6.32 -11.97
CA TYR A 109 5.98 6.27 -11.77
C TYR A 109 5.19 6.71 -13.00
N TRP A 110 5.72 7.63 -13.80
CA TRP A 110 4.97 8.17 -14.94
C TRP A 110 4.43 7.16 -15.95
N PRO A 111 5.13 6.05 -16.30
CA PRO A 111 4.53 5.03 -17.16
C PRO A 111 3.22 4.49 -16.60
N GLY A 112 3.16 4.30 -15.28
CA GLY A 112 1.96 3.81 -14.62
C GLY A 112 0.85 4.84 -14.56
N ILE A 113 1.19 6.09 -14.22
CA ILE A 113 0.24 7.22 -14.23
C ILE A 113 -0.34 7.40 -15.64
N LEU A 114 0.51 7.34 -16.68
CA LEU A 114 0.07 7.41 -18.07
C LEU A 114 -0.91 6.28 -18.43
N LEU A 115 -0.63 5.05 -18.00
CA LEU A 115 -1.51 3.90 -18.22
C LEU A 115 -2.91 4.16 -17.66
N ILE A 116 -3.00 4.52 -16.37
CA ILE A 116 -4.31 4.76 -15.75
C ILE A 116 -4.99 5.97 -16.38
N THR A 117 -4.26 7.03 -16.77
CA THR A 117 -4.85 8.15 -17.53
C THR A 117 -5.47 7.70 -18.85
N ILE A 118 -4.80 6.84 -19.61
CA ILE A 118 -5.34 6.31 -20.88
C ILE A 118 -6.59 5.46 -20.63
N ILE A 119 -6.55 4.56 -19.64
CA ILE A 119 -7.71 3.73 -19.27
C ILE A 119 -8.90 4.61 -18.90
N MET A 120 -8.67 5.68 -18.13
CA MET A 120 -9.70 6.61 -17.70
C MET A 120 -10.33 7.39 -18.84
N LEU A 121 -9.51 7.82 -19.81
CA LEU A 121 -9.97 8.46 -21.03
C LEU A 121 -10.82 7.53 -21.89
N ILE A 122 -10.43 6.25 -22.01
CA ILE A 122 -11.17 5.24 -22.78
C ILE A 122 -12.51 4.91 -22.13
N LEU A 123 -12.53 4.79 -20.81
CA LEU A 123 -13.71 4.36 -20.05
C LEU A 123 -14.58 5.53 -19.56
N GLY A 124 -14.30 6.77 -19.97
CA GLY A 124 -15.25 7.88 -19.82
C GLY A 124 -15.28 8.65 -18.49
N GLU A 125 -14.23 8.60 -17.66
CA GLU A 125 -14.17 9.42 -16.44
C GLU A 125 -13.32 10.68 -16.65
N SER A 126 -13.96 11.78 -17.09
CA SER A 126 -13.25 13.00 -17.51
C SER A 126 -13.08 14.07 -16.42
N GLN A 127 -13.72 13.92 -15.27
CA GLN A 127 -13.83 15.00 -14.28
C GLN A 127 -12.80 14.89 -13.16
N GLY A 128 -12.13 15.99 -12.83
CA GLY A 128 -11.29 16.13 -11.63
C GLY A 128 -9.93 16.79 -11.88
N ASN A 129 -9.20 17.06 -10.80
CA ASN A 129 -7.91 17.77 -10.89
C ASN A 129 -6.78 16.84 -11.31
N TRP A 130 -6.45 16.83 -12.60
CA TRP A 130 -5.46 15.89 -13.11
C TRP A 130 -4.01 16.22 -12.76
N THR A 131 -3.69 17.50 -12.63
CA THR A 131 -2.31 17.92 -12.40
C THR A 131 -1.79 17.45 -11.04
N SER A 132 -2.69 17.26 -10.08
CA SER A 132 -2.40 16.82 -8.71
C SER A 132 -1.61 15.51 -8.63
N PHE A 133 -1.97 14.52 -9.45
CA PHE A 133 -1.34 13.21 -9.44
C PHE A 133 -0.09 13.15 -10.33
N TRP A 134 -0.05 13.90 -11.44
CA TRP A 134 1.15 14.00 -12.27
C TRP A 134 2.34 14.63 -11.52
N LEU A 135 2.03 15.48 -10.54
CA LEU A 135 2.99 16.22 -9.72
C LEU A 135 3.05 15.73 -8.26
N PHE A 136 2.41 14.60 -7.93
CA PHE A 136 2.50 13.94 -6.63
C PHE A 136 2.08 14.78 -5.40
N TYR A 137 1.12 15.70 -5.55
CA TYR A 137 0.59 16.54 -4.45
C TYR A 137 -0.89 16.29 -4.14
N GLN A 138 -1.46 15.21 -4.65
CA GLN A 138 -2.88 14.85 -4.47
C GLN A 138 -3.31 14.82 -2.99
N ASN A 139 -2.44 14.39 -2.06
CA ASN A 139 -2.75 14.34 -0.62
C ASN A 139 -3.04 15.70 0.04
N TYR A 140 -2.77 16.80 -0.66
CA TYR A 140 -2.99 18.17 -0.17
C TYR A 140 -4.21 18.84 -0.80
N ILE A 141 -4.93 18.12 -1.67
CA ILE A 141 -6.16 18.61 -2.27
C ILE A 141 -7.32 17.90 -1.59
N ASN A 142 -8.38 18.65 -1.32
CA ASN A 142 -9.64 18.11 -0.83
C ASN A 142 -10.12 16.94 -1.71
N THR A 143 -10.57 15.85 -1.07
CA THR A 143 -10.93 14.60 -1.75
C THR A 143 -12.10 14.74 -2.72
N ASP A 144 -12.97 15.74 -2.53
CA ASP A 144 -14.07 16.06 -3.44
C ASP A 144 -13.61 16.54 -4.81
N GLN A 145 -12.34 16.94 -4.96
CA GLN A 145 -11.76 17.34 -6.23
C GLN A 145 -11.10 16.18 -6.98
N TRP A 146 -10.92 15.02 -6.34
CA TRP A 146 -10.24 13.87 -6.94
C TRP A 146 -11.14 13.20 -7.98
N SER A 147 -10.56 12.78 -9.12
CA SER A 147 -11.23 11.76 -9.93
C SER A 147 -11.06 10.41 -9.24
N TRP A 148 -12.11 9.62 -9.27
CA TRP A 148 -12.16 8.34 -8.58
C TRP A 148 -11.15 7.34 -9.11
N GLY A 149 -11.01 7.18 -10.43
CA GLY A 149 -10.01 6.24 -10.94
C GLY A 149 -8.56 6.62 -10.63
N PHE A 150 -8.30 7.85 -10.16
CA PHE A 150 -7.00 8.26 -9.63
C PHE A 150 -6.93 8.26 -8.10
N VAL A 151 -7.98 7.84 -7.38
CA VAL A 151 -8.02 7.87 -5.91
C VAL A 151 -6.79 7.19 -5.32
N ILE A 152 -6.49 5.98 -5.78
CA ILE A 152 -5.37 5.15 -5.32
C ILE A 152 -3.98 5.79 -5.51
N LEU A 153 -3.84 6.81 -6.37
CA LEU A 153 -2.57 7.54 -6.58
C LEU A 153 -2.16 8.40 -5.38
N TRP A 154 -3.05 8.60 -4.39
CA TRP A 154 -2.69 9.23 -3.12
C TRP A 154 -1.50 8.51 -2.44
N SER A 155 -1.46 7.18 -2.56
CA SER A 155 -0.41 6.35 -1.96
C SER A 155 0.93 6.48 -2.70
N VAL A 156 0.88 6.66 -4.03
CA VAL A 156 2.06 6.90 -4.88
C VAL A 156 2.61 8.30 -4.60
N SER A 157 1.73 9.28 -4.45
CA SER A 157 2.09 10.65 -4.04
C SER A 157 2.78 10.65 -2.67
N LEU A 158 2.22 9.94 -1.69
CA LEU A 158 2.81 9.79 -0.37
C LEU A 158 4.18 9.10 -0.41
N ASP A 159 4.32 8.02 -1.19
CA ASP A 159 5.62 7.36 -1.39
C ASP A 159 6.64 8.32 -2.00
N MET A 160 6.25 9.11 -3.01
CA MET A 160 7.13 10.10 -3.64
C MET A 160 7.56 11.20 -2.66
N GLN A 161 6.62 11.73 -1.88
CA GLN A 161 6.89 12.74 -0.84
C GLN A 161 7.90 12.21 0.18
N LEU A 162 7.78 10.94 0.60
CA LEU A 162 8.75 10.35 1.52
C LEU A 162 10.07 9.97 0.87
N HIS A 163 10.09 9.68 -0.43
CA HIS A 163 11.34 9.57 -1.17
C HIS A 163 12.11 10.90 -1.21
N ILE A 164 11.42 12.04 -1.09
CA ILE A 164 12.03 13.37 -0.97
C ILE A 164 12.47 13.65 0.47
N ILE A 165 11.66 13.31 1.47
CA ILE A 165 11.91 13.69 2.87
C ILE A 165 12.88 12.74 3.56
N LEU A 166 12.72 11.42 3.39
CA LEU A 166 13.44 10.43 4.18
C LEU A 166 14.96 10.45 3.96
N PRO A 167 15.51 10.55 2.73
CA PRO A 167 16.96 10.63 2.53
C PRO A 167 17.59 11.87 3.18
N ILE A 168 16.86 13.00 3.27
CA ILE A 168 17.32 14.20 3.96
C ILE A 168 17.39 13.95 5.47
N ILE A 169 16.34 13.36 6.05
CA ILE A 169 16.33 12.95 7.47
C ILE A 169 17.49 11.99 7.74
N LEU A 170 17.65 10.96 6.92
CA LEU A 170 18.74 9.99 7.06
C LEU A 170 20.10 10.67 6.91
N HIS A 171 20.27 11.59 5.96
CA HIS A 171 21.51 12.35 5.83
C HIS A 171 21.81 13.16 7.08
N ILE A 172 20.85 13.89 7.65
CA ILE A 172 21.05 14.66 8.89
C ILE A 172 21.41 13.73 10.06
N VAL A 173 20.67 12.62 10.22
CA VAL A 173 20.84 11.71 11.36
C VAL A 173 22.11 10.86 11.25
N ILE A 174 22.53 10.49 10.04
CA ILE A 174 23.66 9.58 9.76
C ILE A 174 24.95 10.34 9.44
N SER A 175 24.89 11.57 8.92
CA SER A 175 26.08 12.36 8.49
C SER A 175 27.07 12.58 9.63
N SER A 176 26.59 12.74 10.85
CA SER A 176 27.44 12.60 12.03
C SER A 176 27.95 11.16 12.06
N ARG A 177 29.27 10.93 11.94
CA ARG A 177 29.95 9.62 12.14
C ARG A 177 29.60 8.94 13.49
N SER A 178 28.67 9.50 14.25
CA SER A 178 28.15 9.02 15.51
C SER A 178 27.43 7.67 15.39
N ASN A 179 27.81 6.82 16.34
CA ASN A 179 27.07 5.73 16.97
C ASN A 179 25.67 5.41 16.40
N TYR A 180 25.52 4.22 15.83
CA TYR A 180 24.25 3.61 15.40
C TYR A 180 23.11 3.78 16.43
N GLN A 181 23.41 3.82 17.73
CA GLN A 181 22.43 4.06 18.78
C GLN A 181 21.70 5.40 18.63
N ARG A 182 22.38 6.48 18.22
CA ARG A 182 21.74 7.79 18.00
C ARG A 182 20.78 7.74 16.83
N THR A 183 21.15 7.04 15.76
CA THR A 183 20.27 6.83 14.61
C THR A 183 19.02 6.05 15.00
N TYR A 184 19.15 4.96 15.76
CA TYR A 184 17.99 4.22 16.28
C TYR A 184 17.10 5.12 17.14
N LEU A 185 17.68 5.87 18.09
CA LEU A 185 16.92 6.77 18.95
C LEU A 185 16.12 7.80 18.13
N ALA A 186 16.74 8.42 17.12
CA ALA A 186 16.06 9.37 16.24
C ALA A 186 14.90 8.72 15.47
N LEU A 187 15.12 7.52 14.90
CA LEU A 187 14.06 6.79 14.20
C LEU A 187 12.92 6.38 15.14
N TYR A 188 13.21 5.96 16.38
CA TYR A 188 12.17 5.66 17.38
C TYR A 188 11.37 6.90 17.78
N ILE A 189 12.04 8.04 17.98
CA ILE A 189 11.36 9.32 18.25
C ILE A 189 10.39 9.65 17.11
N LEU A 190 10.79 9.48 15.85
CA LEU A 190 9.92 9.70 14.70
C LEU A 190 8.70 8.76 14.69
N VAL A 191 8.85 7.48 15.05
CA VAL A 191 7.70 6.58 15.19
C VAL A 191 6.75 7.06 16.29
N ILE A 192 7.28 7.46 17.46
CA ILE A 192 6.48 7.95 18.59
C ILE A 192 5.74 9.24 18.20
N LEU A 193 6.39 10.17 17.49
CA LEU A 193 5.76 11.40 17.04
C LEU A 193 4.57 11.15 16.10
N SER A 194 4.65 10.12 15.25
CA SER A 194 3.51 9.72 14.40
C SER A 194 2.34 9.19 15.24
N ILE A 195 2.61 8.38 16.29
CA ILE A 195 1.58 7.89 17.21
C ILE A 195 0.92 9.06 17.96
N VAL A 196 1.73 9.96 18.52
CA VAL A 196 1.25 11.15 19.25
C VAL A 196 0.41 12.04 18.34
N TYR A 197 0.84 12.26 17.09
CA TYR A 197 0.05 13.00 16.11
C TYR A 197 -1.35 12.40 15.94
N VAL A 198 -1.45 11.10 15.71
CA VAL A 198 -2.76 10.44 15.53
C VAL A 198 -3.59 10.53 16.83
N MET A 199 -2.98 10.40 18.01
CA MET A 199 -3.69 10.57 19.29
C MET A 199 -4.27 11.97 19.48
N LEU A 200 -3.57 13.01 18.99
CA LEU A 200 -4.03 14.40 19.11
C LEU A 200 -5.12 14.75 18.10
N VAL A 201 -5.08 14.14 16.92
CA VAL A 201 -5.97 14.47 15.80
C VAL A 201 -7.21 13.59 15.76
N PHE A 202 -7.11 12.33 16.18
CA PHE A 202 -8.24 11.42 16.20
C PHE A 202 -9.25 11.81 17.28
N ASN A 203 -10.49 12.05 16.85
CA ASN A 203 -11.61 12.29 17.75
C ASN A 203 -12.61 11.15 17.61
N PRO A 204 -12.73 10.24 18.60
CA PRO A 204 -13.60 9.07 18.52
C PRO A 204 -15.09 9.42 18.37
N LYS A 205 -15.51 10.64 18.74
CA LYS A 205 -16.91 11.08 18.62
C LYS A 205 -17.26 11.56 17.22
N THR A 206 -16.33 12.27 16.58
CA THR A 206 -16.55 12.84 15.23
C THR A 206 -15.95 11.99 14.12
N MET A 207 -15.13 10.99 14.45
CA MET A 207 -14.46 10.07 13.51
C MET A 207 -14.71 8.61 13.92
N ASN A 208 -15.91 8.26 14.39
CA ASN A 208 -16.21 6.89 14.80
C ASN A 208 -16.32 5.94 13.60
N LEU A 209 -15.17 5.49 13.09
CA LEU A 209 -15.08 4.57 11.96
C LEU A 209 -15.81 3.26 12.21
N LEU A 210 -15.84 2.76 13.45
CA LEU A 210 -16.47 1.48 13.77
C LEU A 210 -17.97 1.54 13.50
N VAL A 211 -18.64 2.59 13.99
CA VAL A 211 -20.07 2.81 13.70
C VAL A 211 -20.28 2.89 12.18
N HIS A 212 -19.46 3.67 11.49
CA HIS A 212 -19.67 3.91 10.06
C HIS A 212 -19.41 2.69 9.18
N VAL A 213 -18.30 1.98 9.39
CA VAL A 213 -17.98 0.74 8.65
C VAL A 213 -19.00 -0.36 8.98
N TYR A 214 -19.51 -0.40 10.21
CA TYR A 214 -20.51 -1.39 10.61
C TYR A 214 -21.89 -1.12 10.00
N HIS A 215 -22.28 0.14 9.79
CA HIS A 215 -23.63 0.49 9.33
C HIS A 215 -23.71 0.88 7.85
N ASN A 216 -22.60 1.30 7.25
CA ASN A 216 -22.61 1.91 5.93
C ASN A 216 -21.63 1.24 4.98
N ASN A 217 -21.93 1.41 3.69
CA ASN A 217 -21.11 0.94 2.59
C ASN A 217 -19.80 1.73 2.47
N ALA A 218 -18.66 1.05 2.31
CA ALA A 218 -17.35 1.69 2.17
C ALA A 218 -17.30 2.67 0.98
N LEU A 219 -17.94 2.30 -0.14
CA LEU A 219 -18.10 3.19 -1.30
C LEU A 219 -18.92 4.44 -0.97
N ALA A 220 -20.01 4.30 -0.21
CA ALA A 220 -20.83 5.45 0.18
C ALA A 220 -20.01 6.46 0.98
N LEU A 221 -19.21 5.95 1.92
CA LEU A 221 -18.52 6.76 2.91
C LEU A 221 -17.26 7.46 2.39
N GLY A 222 -16.57 6.86 1.43
CA GLY A 222 -15.28 7.33 0.93
C GLY A 222 -15.34 8.09 -0.39
N MET A 223 -16.50 8.13 -1.06
CA MET A 223 -16.60 8.65 -2.42
C MET A 223 -17.47 9.90 -2.51
N PRO A 224 -17.05 10.94 -3.26
CA PRO A 224 -17.86 12.13 -3.48
C PRO A 224 -19.22 11.77 -4.10
N GLN A 225 -20.29 12.46 -3.72
CA GLN A 225 -21.64 12.18 -4.23
C GLN A 225 -21.72 12.20 -5.76
N ARG A 226 -20.97 13.09 -6.42
CA ARG A 226 -20.86 13.15 -7.89
C ARG A 226 -20.41 11.83 -8.53
N PHE A 227 -19.54 11.08 -7.86
CA PHE A 227 -19.07 9.79 -8.35
C PHE A 227 -20.16 8.74 -8.21
N ILE A 228 -20.85 8.71 -7.08
CA ILE A 228 -21.99 7.82 -6.85
C ILE A 228 -23.09 8.06 -7.89
N ASP A 229 -23.41 9.34 -8.15
CA ASP A 229 -24.38 9.73 -9.17
C ASP A 229 -23.91 9.30 -10.57
N TRP A 230 -22.61 9.48 -10.91
CA TRP A 230 -22.04 9.02 -12.17
C TRP A 230 -22.12 7.49 -12.33
N VAL A 231 -21.70 6.70 -11.34
CA VAL A 231 -21.78 5.23 -11.39
C VAL A 231 -23.22 4.76 -11.59
N THR A 232 -24.15 5.31 -10.82
CA THR A 232 -25.58 4.96 -10.89
C THR A 232 -26.12 5.21 -12.29
N ASN A 233 -25.79 6.35 -12.90
CA ASN A 233 -26.26 6.75 -14.22
C ASN A 233 -25.57 5.99 -15.36
N GLU A 234 -24.24 5.88 -15.32
CA GLU A 234 -23.43 5.26 -16.39
C GLU A 234 -23.71 3.76 -16.51
N TYR A 235 -23.82 3.08 -15.37
CA TYR A 235 -24.03 1.62 -15.35
C TYR A 235 -25.50 1.21 -15.19
N ASN A 236 -26.41 2.17 -15.03
CA ASN A 236 -27.82 1.92 -14.74
C ASN A 236 -28.01 0.92 -13.59
N VAL A 237 -27.30 1.13 -12.48
CA VAL A 237 -27.32 0.27 -11.29
C VAL A 237 -27.98 0.97 -10.12
N THR A 238 -28.62 0.21 -9.24
CA THR A 238 -29.10 0.71 -7.95
C THR A 238 -28.18 0.22 -6.85
N LEU A 239 -27.61 1.16 -6.08
CA LEU A 239 -26.75 0.83 -4.96
C LEU A 239 -27.58 0.65 -3.68
N GLY A 240 -27.15 -0.25 -2.81
CA GLY A 240 -27.83 -0.62 -1.57
C GLY A 240 -27.62 0.38 -0.43
N PHE A 241 -27.50 1.68 -0.71
CA PHE A 241 -27.33 2.69 0.34
C PHE A 241 -27.92 4.05 -0.05
N GLU A 242 -28.33 4.81 0.96
CA GLU A 242 -28.82 6.18 0.79
C GLU A 242 -27.66 7.17 0.56
N LYS A 243 -27.99 8.34 -0.01
CA LYS A 243 -27.02 9.43 -0.20
C LYS A 243 -26.37 9.81 1.13
N VAL A 244 -25.04 9.96 1.11
CA VAL A 244 -24.28 10.30 2.32
C VAL A 244 -24.50 11.77 2.68
N ILE A 245 -24.74 12.01 3.97
CA ILE A 245 -24.82 13.36 4.55
C ILE A 245 -23.39 13.86 4.80
N ASP A 246 -23.05 14.98 4.18
CA ASP A 246 -21.73 15.65 4.21
C ASP A 246 -21.64 16.67 5.37
N PRO A 247 -20.51 16.81 6.11
CA PRO A 247 -19.29 16.00 6.07
C PRO A 247 -19.39 14.69 6.81
N SER A 248 -19.01 13.60 6.12
CA SER A 248 -18.93 12.29 6.75
C SER A 248 -17.73 12.25 7.73
N PRO A 249 -17.87 11.62 8.90
CA PRO A 249 -16.76 11.27 9.80
C PRO A 249 -15.58 10.57 9.10
N ILE A 250 -15.84 9.89 7.99
CA ILE A 250 -14.82 9.20 7.19
C ILE A 250 -14.00 10.16 6.36
N THR A 251 -14.57 11.24 5.82
CA THR A 251 -13.80 12.27 5.11
C THR A 251 -12.78 12.89 6.07
N SER A 252 -13.22 13.26 7.28
CA SER A 252 -12.33 13.82 8.31
C SER A 252 -11.21 12.84 8.71
N PHE A 253 -11.55 11.56 8.92
CA PHE A 253 -10.56 10.52 9.19
C PHE A 253 -9.59 10.34 8.02
N ALA A 254 -10.12 10.33 6.80
CA ALA A 254 -9.35 10.13 5.59
C ALA A 254 -8.32 11.24 5.43
N GLU A 255 -8.75 12.50 5.43
CA GLU A 255 -7.87 13.64 5.21
C GLU A 255 -6.83 13.82 6.32
N LEU A 256 -7.23 13.68 7.58
CA LEU A 256 -6.38 14.01 8.71
C LEU A 256 -5.45 12.86 9.14
N ILE A 257 -5.85 11.60 8.96
CA ILE A 257 -5.11 10.44 9.48
C ILE A 257 -4.68 9.49 8.37
N TYR A 258 -5.59 9.15 7.46
CA TYR A 258 -5.34 8.11 6.46
C TYR A 258 -4.51 8.62 5.27
N LEU A 259 -4.76 9.82 4.77
CA LEU A 259 -4.12 10.37 3.57
C LEU A 259 -2.94 11.28 3.91
N SER A 260 -2.86 11.74 5.16
CA SER A 260 -1.85 12.67 5.61
C SER A 260 -0.48 12.00 5.78
N ILE A 261 0.58 12.73 5.45
CA ILE A 261 1.96 12.29 5.72
C ILE A 261 2.17 11.98 7.21
N PRO A 262 1.81 12.86 8.17
CA PRO A 262 2.11 12.65 9.59
C PRO A 262 1.48 11.36 10.15
N GLY A 263 0.31 10.97 9.65
CA GLY A 263 -0.37 9.73 10.02
C GLY A 263 0.21 8.46 9.38
N ARG A 264 1.13 8.57 8.41
CA ARG A 264 1.61 7.43 7.58
C ARG A 264 3.11 7.21 7.59
N TYR A 265 3.93 8.24 7.87
CA TYR A 265 5.37 8.12 7.64
C TYR A 265 6.07 7.08 8.52
N SER A 266 5.48 6.73 9.67
CA SER A 266 6.05 5.77 10.62
C SER A 266 6.37 4.41 10.00
N SER A 267 5.58 3.92 9.05
CA SER A 267 5.87 2.65 8.37
C SER A 267 7.14 2.69 7.54
N PHE A 268 7.44 3.82 6.88
CA PHE A 268 8.72 3.99 6.19
C PHE A 268 9.88 4.01 7.19
N ILE A 269 9.70 4.67 8.33
CA ILE A 269 10.70 4.70 9.41
C ILE A 269 10.94 3.30 9.98
N ILE A 270 9.90 2.49 10.15
CA ILE A 270 10.00 1.08 10.54
C ILE A 270 10.78 0.28 9.48
N GLY A 271 10.56 0.54 8.20
CA GLY A 271 11.39 0.03 7.11
C GLY A 271 12.86 0.43 7.25
N SER A 272 13.15 1.67 7.59
CA SER A 272 14.51 2.16 7.84
C SER A 272 15.17 1.42 9.02
N ILE A 273 14.44 1.25 10.12
CA ILE A 273 14.88 0.47 11.30
C ILE A 273 15.21 -0.97 10.89
N LEU A 274 14.38 -1.59 10.07
CA LEU A 274 14.64 -2.93 9.52
C LEU A 274 15.95 -2.97 8.72
N ALA A 275 16.24 -1.95 7.90
CA ALA A 275 17.47 -1.89 7.11
C ALA A 275 18.71 -1.86 8.01
N PHE A 276 18.69 -1.05 9.08
CA PHE A 276 19.75 -1.00 10.07
C PHE A 276 19.92 -2.33 10.82
N ASN A 277 18.81 -2.94 11.24
CA ASN A 277 18.84 -4.24 11.90
C ASN A 277 19.47 -5.31 11.00
N LEU A 278 19.17 -5.29 9.70
CA LEU A 278 19.75 -6.22 8.73
C LEU A 278 21.26 -6.01 8.56
N ILE A 279 21.73 -4.76 8.48
CA ILE A 279 23.16 -4.46 8.39
C ILE A 279 23.89 -4.92 9.65
N ASN A 280 23.33 -4.60 10.82
CA ASN A 280 23.89 -5.01 12.10
C ASN A 280 23.95 -6.55 12.24
N ALA A 281 22.90 -7.25 11.82
CA ALA A 281 22.85 -8.71 11.83
C ALA A 281 23.87 -9.36 10.90
N LYS A 282 24.27 -8.69 9.81
CA LYS A 282 25.33 -9.18 8.91
C LYS A 282 26.73 -9.01 9.50
N ASN A 283 26.95 -7.96 10.28
CA ASN A 283 28.25 -7.66 10.87
C ASN A 283 28.51 -8.45 12.16
N ASN A 284 27.46 -8.82 12.90
CA ASN A 284 27.58 -9.55 14.15
C ASN A 284 27.23 -11.03 13.95
N THR A 285 28.22 -11.92 14.10
CA THR A 285 27.98 -13.36 14.16
C THR A 285 27.35 -13.73 15.50
N MET A 286 26.01 -13.69 15.58
CA MET A 286 25.30 -14.21 16.74
C MET A 286 25.15 -15.73 16.63
N ILE A 287 25.43 -16.43 17.74
CA ILE A 287 25.17 -17.86 17.88
C ILE A 287 23.64 -18.07 17.96
N ARG A 288 23.15 -19.13 17.33
CA ARG A 288 21.72 -19.46 17.20
C ARG A 288 21.09 -19.90 18.52
N CYS A 289 20.93 -18.97 19.47
CA CYS A 289 20.19 -19.12 20.71
C CYS A 289 19.00 -18.14 20.68
N GLY A 290 17.76 -18.61 20.67
CA GLY A 290 16.58 -17.71 20.65
C GLY A 290 15.37 -18.16 19.84
N THR A 291 15.28 -19.44 19.44
CA THR A 291 14.19 -19.98 18.60
C THR A 291 12.79 -19.74 19.19
N ILE A 292 12.64 -19.78 20.53
CA ILE A 292 11.36 -19.56 21.22
C ILE A 292 10.86 -18.12 21.00
N LYS A 293 11.71 -17.11 21.23
CA LYS A 293 11.34 -15.70 21.06
C LYS A 293 10.79 -15.42 19.67
N LYS A 294 11.41 -15.99 18.62
CA LYS A 294 10.93 -15.88 17.23
C LYS A 294 9.49 -16.35 17.08
N TYR A 295 9.18 -17.56 17.54
CA TYR A 295 7.84 -18.12 17.40
C TYR A 295 6.83 -17.39 18.28
N THR A 296 7.22 -16.91 19.47
CA THR A 296 6.38 -16.03 20.29
C THR A 296 5.99 -14.77 19.50
N TYR A 297 6.94 -14.09 18.86
CA TYR A 297 6.61 -12.90 18.05
C TYR A 297 5.70 -13.24 16.86
N LEU A 298 5.97 -14.32 16.13
CA LEU A 298 5.10 -14.74 15.03
C LEU A 298 3.68 -15.07 15.50
N THR A 299 3.53 -15.74 16.65
CA THR A 299 2.22 -16.01 17.24
C THR A 299 1.49 -14.73 17.63
N LEU A 300 2.18 -13.78 18.26
CA LEU A 300 1.59 -12.49 18.61
C LEU A 300 1.13 -11.70 17.37
N ILE A 301 1.94 -11.73 16.30
CA ILE A 301 1.58 -11.14 15.01
C ILE A 301 0.32 -11.79 14.45
N PHE A 302 0.25 -13.13 14.47
CA PHE A 302 -0.90 -13.86 13.96
C PHE A 302 -2.17 -13.58 14.78
N LEU A 303 -2.07 -13.57 16.11
CA LEU A 303 -3.18 -13.22 16.99
C LEU A 303 -3.66 -11.79 16.75
N PHE A 304 -2.74 -10.83 16.61
CA PHE A 304 -3.06 -9.45 16.27
C PHE A 304 -3.86 -9.39 14.96
N MET A 305 -3.38 -10.06 13.91
CA MET A 305 -4.08 -10.13 12.63
C MET A 305 -5.50 -10.70 12.77
N ILE A 306 -5.69 -11.77 13.55
CA ILE A 306 -7.02 -12.34 13.79
C ILE A 306 -7.90 -11.34 14.53
N ILE A 307 -7.42 -10.77 15.64
CA ILE A 307 -8.19 -9.85 16.47
C ILE A 307 -8.63 -8.62 15.67
N SER A 308 -7.76 -8.08 14.82
CA SER A 308 -8.09 -6.94 13.95
C SER A 308 -9.19 -7.23 12.92
N THR A 309 -9.53 -8.51 12.69
CA THR A 309 -10.61 -8.92 11.77
C THR A 309 -11.92 -9.24 12.46
N ILE A 310 -11.96 -9.29 13.80
CA ILE A 310 -13.19 -9.59 14.53
C ILE A 310 -14.08 -8.33 14.48
N PRO A 311 -15.34 -8.45 14.00
CA PRO A 311 -16.27 -7.34 14.06
C PRO A 311 -16.45 -6.88 15.51
N ALA A 312 -16.15 -5.62 15.81
CA ALA A 312 -16.41 -5.03 17.11
C ALA A 312 -17.79 -4.39 17.12
N GLU A 313 -18.56 -4.60 18.18
CA GLU A 313 -19.79 -3.85 18.37
C GLU A 313 -19.45 -2.36 18.56
N PRO A 314 -20.16 -1.43 17.89
CA PRO A 314 -19.77 -0.02 17.84
C PRO A 314 -19.66 0.68 19.21
N ASN A 315 -20.34 0.16 20.24
CA ASN A 315 -20.37 0.73 21.58
C ASN A 315 -19.57 -0.09 22.61
N ALA A 316 -18.91 -1.17 22.21
CA ALA A 316 -18.18 -2.05 23.13
C ALA A 316 -16.82 -1.47 23.58
N ILE A 317 -16.29 -0.48 22.86
CA ILE A 317 -14.94 0.04 23.07
C ILE A 317 -15.03 1.50 23.54
N ASN A 318 -14.47 1.79 24.72
CA ASN A 318 -14.35 3.15 25.23
C ASN A 318 -13.49 4.02 24.30
N ASP A 319 -13.88 5.28 24.11
CA ASP A 319 -13.19 6.32 23.32
C ASP A 319 -11.66 6.36 23.52
N VAL A 320 -11.17 6.23 24.76
CA VAL A 320 -9.73 6.22 25.08
C VAL A 320 -9.04 4.99 24.48
N VAL A 321 -9.64 3.82 24.62
CA VAL A 321 -9.11 2.56 24.07
C VAL A 321 -9.12 2.61 22.55
N LEU A 322 -10.20 3.11 21.95
CA LEU A 322 -10.31 3.28 20.50
C LEU A 322 -9.23 4.22 19.97
N THR A 323 -9.00 5.36 20.65
CA THR A 323 -7.95 6.32 20.28
C THR A 323 -6.57 5.69 20.35
N ILE A 324 -6.24 5.01 21.45
CA ILE A 324 -4.95 4.31 21.58
C ILE A 324 -4.79 3.27 20.46
N MET A 325 -5.83 2.47 20.22
CA MET A 325 -5.81 1.42 19.20
C MET A 325 -5.55 2.02 17.81
N VAL A 326 -6.33 3.01 17.38
CA VAL A 326 -6.18 3.67 16.08
C VAL A 326 -4.78 4.27 15.90
N SER A 327 -4.22 4.84 16.97
CA SER A 327 -2.89 5.48 16.93
C SER A 327 -1.72 4.52 16.84
N ILE A 328 -1.86 3.26 17.26
CA ILE A 328 -0.76 2.27 17.28
C ILE A 328 -0.92 1.13 16.26
N LEU A 329 -2.14 0.87 15.78
CA LEU A 329 -2.47 -0.31 14.99
C LEU A 329 -1.59 -0.45 13.74
N ARG A 330 -1.36 0.67 13.04
CA ARG A 330 -0.61 0.73 11.79
C ARG A 330 0.87 0.46 12.02
N GLN A 331 1.43 0.98 13.11
CA GLN A 331 2.81 0.77 13.52
C GLN A 331 3.04 -0.67 13.95
N ILE A 332 2.13 -1.25 14.73
CA ILE A 332 2.19 -2.67 15.12
C ILE A 332 2.17 -3.55 13.86
N PHE A 333 1.26 -3.29 12.93
CA PHE A 333 1.21 -4.02 11.67
C PHE A 333 2.51 -3.88 10.86
N ALA A 334 3.03 -2.66 10.69
CA ALA A 334 4.29 -2.45 9.97
C ALA A 334 5.49 -3.14 10.64
N ILE A 335 5.57 -3.13 11.98
CA ILE A 335 6.59 -3.86 12.74
C ILE A 335 6.46 -5.36 12.51
N ALA A 336 5.23 -5.88 12.49
CA ALA A 336 4.96 -7.28 12.22
C ALA A 336 5.46 -7.69 10.82
N GLN A 337 5.12 -6.91 9.79
CA GLN A 337 5.61 -7.15 8.43
C GLN A 337 7.14 -7.03 8.34
N ALA A 338 7.73 -6.03 9.00
CA ALA A 338 9.18 -5.87 9.06
C ALA A 338 9.87 -7.08 9.72
N PHE A 339 9.29 -7.63 10.79
CA PHE A 339 9.81 -8.82 11.46
C PHE A 339 9.71 -10.08 10.59
N ILE A 340 8.58 -10.29 9.91
CA ILE A 340 8.41 -11.37 8.93
C ILE A 340 9.51 -11.27 7.86
N LEU A 341 9.69 -10.09 7.27
CA LEU A 341 10.72 -9.88 6.26
C LEU A 341 12.13 -10.09 6.82
N PHE A 342 12.44 -9.55 8.00
CA PHE A 342 13.72 -9.74 8.67
C PHE A 342 14.05 -11.23 8.84
N SER A 343 13.09 -12.02 9.32
CA SER A 343 13.25 -13.46 9.52
C SER A 343 13.56 -14.21 8.22
N ALA A 344 13.14 -13.66 7.07
CA ALA A 344 13.37 -14.22 5.74
C ALA A 344 14.75 -13.85 5.15
N ILE A 345 15.26 -12.64 5.46
CA ILE A 345 16.45 -12.06 4.80
C ILE A 345 17.70 -11.98 5.69
N CYS A 346 17.57 -12.14 7.00
CA CYS A 346 18.72 -12.14 7.90
C CYS A 346 19.64 -13.35 7.63
N PRO A 347 20.93 -13.29 8.02
CA PRO A 347 21.87 -14.39 7.84
C PRO A 347 21.36 -15.70 8.46
N SER A 348 21.70 -16.85 7.86
CA SER A 348 21.25 -18.17 8.34
C SER A 348 21.74 -18.52 9.74
N THR A 349 22.81 -17.87 10.19
CA THR A 349 23.36 -17.97 11.55
C THR A 349 22.53 -17.21 12.59
N HIS A 350 21.74 -16.22 12.16
CA HIS A 350 20.96 -15.37 13.05
C HIS A 350 19.80 -16.17 13.72
N PRO A 351 19.53 -16.01 15.03
CA PRO A 351 18.50 -16.77 15.74
C PRO A 351 17.07 -16.59 15.18
N TYR A 352 16.79 -15.43 14.58
CA TYR A 352 15.49 -15.14 13.96
C TYR A 352 15.33 -15.65 12.52
N TYR A 353 16.37 -16.24 11.92
CA TYR A 353 16.26 -16.79 10.57
C TYR A 353 15.18 -17.89 10.51
N SER A 354 14.36 -17.84 9.46
CA SER A 354 13.32 -18.82 9.18
C SER A 354 13.46 -19.34 7.74
N PRO A 355 13.93 -20.59 7.55
CA PRO A 355 14.06 -21.15 6.20
C PRO A 355 12.70 -21.31 5.51
N TRP A 356 11.64 -21.58 6.27
CA TRP A 356 10.28 -21.71 5.75
C TRP A 356 9.73 -20.39 5.20
N ILE A 357 9.84 -19.31 5.97
CA ILE A 357 9.38 -17.98 5.54
C ILE A 357 10.20 -17.53 4.33
N ARG A 358 11.53 -17.73 4.35
CA ARG A 358 12.39 -17.43 3.20
C ARG A 358 11.98 -18.23 1.97
N SER A 359 11.80 -19.55 2.09
CA SER A 359 11.44 -20.43 0.98
C SER A 359 10.11 -19.98 0.35
N PHE A 360 9.09 -19.78 1.19
CA PHE A 360 7.77 -19.35 0.75
C PHE A 360 7.82 -17.98 0.05
N LEU A 361 8.40 -16.95 0.69
CA LEU A 361 8.43 -15.59 0.13
C LEU A 361 9.41 -15.44 -1.05
N SER A 362 10.40 -16.31 -1.18
CA SER A 362 11.34 -16.31 -2.30
C SER A 362 10.88 -17.17 -3.48
N HIS A 363 9.70 -17.79 -3.40
CA HIS A 363 9.23 -18.68 -4.45
C HIS A 363 9.14 -17.94 -5.80
N PRO A 364 9.62 -18.53 -6.92
CA PRO A 364 9.69 -17.84 -8.21
C PRO A 364 8.34 -17.30 -8.72
N ILE A 365 7.22 -17.93 -8.32
CA ILE A 365 5.86 -17.51 -8.68
C ILE A 365 5.56 -16.04 -8.31
N TRP A 366 6.21 -15.53 -7.26
CA TRP A 366 6.01 -14.16 -6.79
C TRP A 366 6.75 -13.14 -7.63
N THR A 367 7.78 -13.53 -8.38
CA THR A 367 8.64 -12.59 -9.11
C THR A 367 7.89 -11.80 -10.19
N PRO A 368 7.14 -12.43 -11.13
CA PRO A 368 6.41 -11.68 -12.14
C PRO A 368 5.33 -10.80 -11.50
N LEU A 369 4.60 -11.32 -10.52
CA LEU A 369 3.54 -10.58 -9.84
C LEU A 369 4.10 -9.36 -9.09
N ALA A 370 5.23 -9.48 -8.39
CA ALA A 370 5.88 -8.37 -7.69
C ALA A 370 6.44 -7.31 -8.64
N LYS A 371 6.91 -7.70 -9.83
CA LYS A 371 7.41 -6.75 -10.83
C LYS A 371 6.29 -5.96 -11.48
N LEU A 372 5.14 -6.61 -11.68
CA LEU A 372 3.96 -6.00 -12.27
C LEU A 372 3.03 -5.37 -11.22
N SER A 373 3.28 -5.58 -9.92
CA SER A 373 2.37 -5.17 -8.84
C SER A 373 2.09 -3.67 -8.86
N TYR A 374 3.04 -2.84 -9.33
CA TYR A 374 2.80 -1.42 -9.49
C TYR A 374 1.65 -1.18 -10.49
N TYR A 375 1.74 -1.67 -11.73
CA TYR A 375 0.69 -1.49 -12.74
C TYR A 375 -0.63 -2.09 -12.34
N ILE A 376 -0.61 -3.32 -11.82
CA ILE A 376 -1.81 -3.99 -11.32
C ILE A 376 -2.47 -3.11 -10.26
N TYR A 377 -1.69 -2.60 -9.31
CA TYR A 377 -2.19 -1.70 -8.28
C TYR A 377 -2.82 -0.43 -8.85
N ILE A 378 -2.29 0.18 -9.91
CA ILE A 378 -2.86 1.43 -10.45
C ILE A 378 -4.13 1.23 -11.28
N ILE A 379 -4.39 0.03 -11.78
CA ILE A 379 -5.50 -0.20 -12.72
C ILE A 379 -6.62 -1.06 -12.11
N HIS A 380 -6.32 -1.86 -11.08
CA HIS A 380 -7.27 -2.85 -10.56
C HIS A 380 -8.59 -2.26 -10.10
N CYS A 381 -8.61 -1.09 -9.43
CA CYS A 381 -9.86 -0.47 -8.99
C CYS A 381 -10.77 -0.16 -10.18
N ARG A 382 -10.22 0.47 -11.24
CA ARG A 382 -11.00 0.81 -12.43
C ARG A 382 -11.47 -0.43 -13.18
N ILE A 383 -10.61 -1.43 -13.35
CA ILE A 383 -10.96 -2.71 -13.99
C ILE A 383 -12.03 -3.47 -13.17
N ALA A 384 -11.91 -3.50 -11.84
CA ALA A 384 -12.88 -4.15 -10.97
C ALA A 384 -14.23 -3.43 -11.00
N LEU A 385 -14.24 -2.10 -10.98
CA LEU A 385 -15.46 -1.30 -11.13
C LEU A 385 -16.15 -1.63 -12.45
N GLU A 386 -15.43 -1.63 -13.56
CA GLU A 386 -16.02 -1.95 -14.86
C GLU A 386 -16.62 -3.34 -14.93
N LEU A 387 -15.87 -4.33 -14.44
CA LEU A 387 -16.32 -5.72 -14.46
C LEU A 387 -17.60 -5.89 -13.64
N ILE A 388 -17.59 -5.38 -12.40
CA ILE A 388 -18.67 -5.58 -11.42
C ILE A 388 -19.91 -4.77 -11.80
N MET A 389 -19.76 -3.48 -12.14
CA MET A 389 -20.90 -2.60 -12.40
C MET A 389 -21.62 -2.96 -13.71
N THR A 390 -20.86 -3.20 -14.80
CA THR A 390 -21.43 -3.59 -16.11
C THR A 390 -22.18 -4.92 -16.04
N HIS A 391 -21.71 -5.85 -15.19
CA HIS A 391 -22.30 -7.18 -15.03
C HIS A 391 -22.93 -7.37 -13.65
N SER A 392 -23.52 -6.31 -13.10
CA SER A 392 -24.12 -6.30 -11.75
C SER A 392 -25.16 -7.40 -11.54
N HIS A 393 -25.89 -7.80 -12.57
CA HIS A 393 -26.84 -8.91 -12.54
C HIS A 393 -26.19 -10.30 -12.35
N ILE A 394 -24.93 -10.46 -12.76
CA ILE A 394 -24.12 -11.68 -12.56
C ILE A 394 -23.46 -11.64 -11.18
N PHE A 395 -22.93 -10.48 -10.81
CA PHE A 395 -22.21 -10.25 -9.55
C PHE A 395 -23.13 -9.74 -8.44
N ASP A 396 -24.30 -10.36 -8.30
CA ASP A 396 -25.32 -9.96 -7.34
C ASP A 396 -25.11 -10.67 -5.98
N PRO A 397 -24.62 -9.98 -4.93
CA PRO A 397 -24.39 -10.57 -3.61
C PRO A 397 -25.70 -10.88 -2.87
N THR A 398 -26.85 -10.50 -3.39
CA THR A 398 -28.16 -10.91 -2.84
C THR A 398 -28.50 -12.35 -3.21
N ARG A 399 -27.93 -12.87 -4.32
CA ARG A 399 -28.17 -14.22 -4.85
C ARG A 399 -27.05 -15.18 -4.52
N TYR A 400 -25.80 -14.70 -4.51
CA TYR A 400 -24.62 -15.52 -4.31
C TYR A 400 -23.85 -15.08 -3.07
N SER A 401 -23.09 -16.01 -2.50
CA SER A 401 -22.17 -15.68 -1.41
C SER A 401 -21.15 -14.64 -1.87
N ILE A 402 -21.08 -13.50 -1.16
CA ILE A 402 -20.09 -12.45 -1.41
C ILE A 402 -18.65 -12.99 -1.40
N ASP A 403 -18.39 -14.00 -0.57
CA ASP A 403 -17.11 -14.67 -0.47
C ASP A 403 -16.75 -15.43 -1.75
N ILE A 404 -17.72 -16.07 -2.40
CA ILE A 404 -17.50 -16.74 -3.69
C ILE A 404 -17.31 -15.70 -4.79
N LEU A 405 -18.15 -14.66 -4.80
CA LEU A 405 -18.06 -13.58 -5.79
C LEU A 405 -16.71 -12.86 -5.72
N THR A 406 -16.21 -12.55 -4.52
CA THR A 406 -14.90 -11.91 -4.32
C THR A 406 -13.77 -12.74 -4.92
N ILE A 407 -13.76 -14.07 -4.73
CA ILE A 407 -12.73 -14.95 -5.33
C ILE A 407 -12.83 -14.98 -6.86
N ILE A 408 -14.03 -15.11 -7.41
CA ILE A 408 -14.24 -15.16 -8.87
C ILE A 408 -13.79 -13.82 -9.48
N CYS A 409 -14.27 -12.70 -8.95
CA CYS A 409 -13.88 -11.37 -9.38
C CYS A 409 -12.37 -11.15 -9.24
N LEU A 410 -11.74 -11.59 -8.15
CA LEU A 410 -10.29 -11.47 -7.95
C LEU A 410 -9.52 -12.16 -9.07
N ILE A 411 -9.90 -13.38 -9.44
CA ILE A 411 -9.24 -14.13 -10.52
C ILE A 411 -9.41 -13.39 -11.85
N LEU A 412 -10.64 -12.96 -12.17
CA LEU A 412 -10.92 -12.24 -13.43
C LEU A 412 -10.17 -10.92 -13.52
N VAL A 413 -10.27 -10.07 -12.49
CA VAL A 413 -9.58 -8.78 -12.42
C VAL A 413 -8.07 -8.98 -12.50
N LEU A 414 -7.51 -9.96 -11.78
CA LEU A 414 -6.08 -10.22 -11.79
C LEU A 414 -5.59 -10.66 -13.18
N ILE A 415 -6.33 -11.54 -13.88
CA ILE A 415 -5.98 -11.96 -15.24
C ILE A 415 -5.95 -10.76 -16.19
N ILE A 416 -7.01 -9.93 -16.17
CA ILE A 416 -7.09 -8.74 -17.02
C ILE A 416 -5.94 -7.77 -16.70
N CYS A 417 -5.74 -7.48 -15.42
CA CYS A 417 -4.68 -6.58 -14.97
C CYS A 417 -3.29 -7.09 -15.34
N LEU A 418 -3.03 -8.40 -15.23
CA LEU A 418 -1.76 -9.02 -15.62
C LEU A 418 -1.51 -8.87 -17.11
N ILE A 419 -2.50 -9.15 -17.97
CA ILE A 419 -2.38 -9.01 -19.42
C ILE A 419 -2.01 -7.56 -19.77
N ILE A 420 -2.77 -6.58 -19.26
CA ILE A 420 -2.52 -5.16 -19.51
C ILE A 420 -1.13 -4.76 -18.99
N SER A 421 -0.79 -5.17 -17.77
CA SER A 421 0.49 -4.83 -17.14
C SER A 421 1.69 -5.42 -17.87
N ILE A 422 1.60 -6.65 -18.40
CA ILE A 422 2.67 -7.28 -19.18
C ILE A 422 2.90 -6.50 -20.48
N ILE A 423 1.83 -6.20 -21.22
CA ILE A 423 1.90 -5.43 -22.46
C ILE A 423 2.54 -4.07 -22.16
N TRP A 424 2.05 -3.37 -21.14
CA TRP A 424 2.53 -2.04 -20.79
C TRP A 424 3.99 -2.03 -20.32
N PHE A 425 4.38 -2.99 -19.48
CA PHE A 425 5.76 -3.15 -19.00
C PHE A 425 6.75 -3.32 -20.16
N ILE A 426 6.40 -4.17 -21.13
CA ILE A 426 7.28 -4.51 -22.25
C ILE A 426 7.38 -3.35 -23.24
N PHE A 427 6.24 -2.78 -23.66
CA PHE A 427 6.21 -1.83 -24.76
C PHE A 427 6.40 -0.37 -24.32
N VAL A 428 6.14 -0.05 -23.05
CA VAL A 428 6.24 1.33 -22.54
C VAL A 428 7.32 1.45 -21.49
N GLU A 429 7.25 0.69 -20.39
CA GLU A 429 8.18 0.90 -19.27
C GLU A 429 9.62 0.58 -19.64
N LYS A 430 9.89 -0.58 -20.25
CA LYS A 430 11.26 -0.98 -20.57
C LYS A 430 11.97 -0.02 -21.52
N PRO A 431 11.37 0.40 -22.65
CA PRO A 431 11.92 1.46 -23.47
C PRO A 431 12.15 2.76 -22.70
N PHE A 432 11.18 3.17 -21.87
CA PHE A 432 11.27 4.40 -21.09
C PHE A 432 12.42 4.37 -20.07
N GLN A 433 12.58 3.26 -19.33
CA GLN A 433 13.70 3.04 -18.40
C GLN A 433 15.05 3.11 -19.12
N ARG A 434 15.17 2.49 -20.30
CA ARG A 434 16.39 2.55 -21.11
C ARG A 434 16.74 3.98 -21.52
N LEU A 435 15.74 4.75 -21.97
CA LEU A 435 15.91 6.15 -22.37
C LEU A 435 16.43 7.00 -21.20
N ILE A 436 15.77 6.88 -20.03
CA ILE A 436 16.16 7.62 -18.82
C ILE A 436 17.56 7.25 -18.36
N ASN A 437 17.88 5.95 -18.32
CA ASN A 437 19.21 5.49 -17.91
C ASN A 437 20.29 6.02 -18.87
N LYS A 438 20.01 6.05 -20.17
CA LYS A 438 20.95 6.61 -21.17
C LYS A 438 21.17 8.11 -20.96
N GLN A 439 20.11 8.90 -20.81
CA GLN A 439 20.20 10.36 -20.67
C GLN A 439 20.84 10.78 -19.33
N LEU A 440 20.55 10.07 -18.26
CA LEU A 440 21.00 10.47 -16.94
C LEU A 440 22.38 9.91 -16.57
N SER A 441 22.79 8.77 -17.13
CA SER A 441 24.18 8.31 -17.00
C SER A 441 25.18 9.19 -17.75
N SER A 442 24.76 9.88 -18.82
CA SER A 442 25.61 10.88 -19.48
C SER A 442 25.88 12.12 -18.61
N HIS A 443 24.98 12.48 -17.70
CA HIS A 443 25.20 13.60 -16.77
C HIS A 443 26.13 13.22 -15.60
N GLU A 444 26.03 11.99 -15.08
CA GLU A 444 26.94 11.51 -14.02
C GLU A 444 28.41 11.49 -14.49
N LYS A 445 28.66 11.21 -15.78
CA LYS A 445 30.02 11.25 -16.35
C LYS A 445 30.57 12.66 -16.53
N PHE A 446 29.71 13.68 -16.68
CA PHE A 446 30.14 15.07 -16.96
C PHE A 446 30.61 15.81 -15.70
N HIS A 447 30.26 15.33 -14.50
CA HIS A 447 30.68 15.89 -13.22
C HIS A 447 31.85 15.14 -12.56
N ALA A 448 32.26 14.01 -13.15
CA ALA A 448 33.41 13.22 -12.70
C ALA A 448 34.72 13.61 -13.41
N THR A 449 34.66 14.56 -14.35
CA THR A 449 35.78 15.20 -15.05
C THR A 449 35.87 16.65 -14.62
#